data_AF-A0A936ZVC5-F1
#
_entry.id   AF-A0A936ZVC5-F1
#
_cell.length_a   1.000
_cell.length_b   1.000
_cell.length_c   1.000
_cell.angle_alpha   90.00
_cell.angle_beta   90.00
_cell.angle_gamma   90.00
#
_symmetry.space_group_name_H-M   'P 1'
#
loop_
_entity.id
_entity.type
_entity.pdbx_description
1 polymer ?
#
loop_
_entity_poly.entity_id
_entity_poly.type
_entity_poly.pdbx_seq_one_letter_code
_entity_poly.pdbx_strand_id
1 'polypeptide(L)'
;MEKTFKIFHYISFLQYPFLIIALYYCYKPIIFESEDFASDYNFGLLFLGIGLSFTSLADIKKRTKLGDRIFGKPKNAKRWIIYLSILIVIIFTLGIFTMFFTKHQELKDISVGLLVLGIGIIGLLRMNLEIIKTYQEDWKK
;
A
#
# COMPACT_ATOMS: atom_id res chain seq x y z
N MET A 1 -13.84 -24.72 3.22
CA MET A 1 -13.57 -23.26 3.07
C MET A 1 -12.52 -22.76 4.04
N GLU A 2 -12.53 -23.17 5.31
CA GLU A 2 -11.58 -22.69 6.33
C GLU A 2 -10.09 -22.92 5.97
N LYS A 3 -9.77 -24.07 5.35
CA LYS A 3 -8.41 -24.36 4.85
C LYS A 3 -7.96 -23.39 3.75
N THR A 4 -8.87 -22.96 2.87
CA THR A 4 -8.58 -22.02 1.78
C THR A 4 -8.27 -20.61 2.31
N PHE A 5 -9.00 -20.14 3.33
CA PHE A 5 -8.71 -18.86 3.99
C PHE A 5 -7.34 -18.84 4.68
N LYS A 6 -6.92 -19.96 5.28
CA LYS A 6 -5.58 -20.07 5.86
C LYS A 6 -4.48 -19.90 4.82
N ILE A 7 -4.67 -20.39 3.59
CA ILE A 7 -3.69 -20.23 2.51
C ILE A 7 -3.49 -18.74 2.17
N PHE A 8 -4.57 -17.97 2.02
CA PHE A 8 -4.46 -16.52 1.79
C PHE A 8 -3.74 -15.79 2.92
N HIS A 9 -4.00 -16.18 4.18
CA HIS A 9 -3.27 -15.63 5.30
C HIS A 9 -1.77 -15.97 5.24
N TYR A 10 -1.39 -17.21 4.91
CA TYR A 10 0.02 -17.56 4.74
C TYR A 10 0.67 -16.79 3.58
N ILE A 11 -0.03 -16.62 2.47
CA ILE A 11 0.43 -15.81 1.34
C ILE A 11 0.62 -14.34 1.75
N SER A 12 -0.19 -13.80 2.65
CA SER A 12 -0.01 -12.43 3.16
C SER A 12 1.34 -12.20 3.84
N PHE A 13 1.99 -13.23 4.39
CA PHE A 13 3.34 -13.10 4.96
C PHE A 13 4.40 -12.79 3.91
N LEU A 14 4.12 -13.00 2.62
CA LEU A 14 5.00 -12.57 1.53
C LEU A 14 5.13 -11.04 1.46
N GLN A 15 4.25 -10.28 2.14
CA GLN A 15 4.43 -8.84 2.33
C GLN A 15 5.79 -8.50 2.96
N TYR A 16 6.27 -9.30 3.92
CA TYR A 16 7.48 -8.98 4.69
C TYR A 16 8.75 -9.02 3.84
N PRO A 17 9.04 -10.07 3.03
CA PRO A 17 10.19 -10.04 2.15
C PRO A 17 10.12 -8.91 1.12
N PHE A 18 8.93 -8.59 0.57
CA PHE A 18 8.79 -7.45 -0.33
C PHE A 18 9.04 -6.11 0.37
N LEU A 19 8.58 -5.93 1.61
CA LEU A 19 8.86 -4.74 2.40
C LEU A 19 10.36 -4.59 2.73
N ILE A 20 11.07 -5.69 2.99
CA ILE A 20 12.52 -5.67 3.21
C ILE A 20 13.24 -5.23 1.93
N ILE A 21 12.85 -5.76 0.77
CA ILE A 21 13.42 -5.36 -0.52
C ILE A 21 13.11 -3.89 -0.82
N ALA A 22 11.86 -3.46 -0.59
CA ALA A 22 11.46 -2.06 -0.75
C ALA A 22 12.32 -1.14 0.11
N LEU A 23 12.53 -1.52 1.38
CA LEU A 23 13.34 -0.76 2.32
C LEU A 23 14.81 -0.68 1.86
N TYR A 24 15.37 -1.80 1.39
CA TYR A 24 16.71 -1.82 0.79
C TYR A 24 16.83 -0.80 -0.34
N TYR A 25 15.93 -0.82 -1.32
CA TYR A 25 15.98 0.11 -2.45
C TYR A 25 15.74 1.58 -2.05
N CYS A 26 14.92 1.85 -1.04
CA CYS A 26 14.72 3.22 -0.53
C CYS A 26 15.97 3.80 0.16
N TYR A 27 16.75 2.97 0.86
CA TYR A 27 17.95 3.42 1.57
C TYR A 27 19.25 3.22 0.79
N LYS A 28 19.25 2.36 -0.22
CA LYS A 28 20.40 2.11 -1.11
C LYS A 28 21.05 3.40 -1.63
N PRO A 29 20.32 4.39 -2.17
CA PRO A 29 20.93 5.63 -2.65
C PRO A 29 21.66 6.43 -1.56
N ILE A 30 21.20 6.36 -0.32
CA ILE A 30 21.77 7.10 0.82
C ILE A 30 23.01 6.39 1.37
N ILE A 31 23.00 5.05 1.41
CA ILE A 31 24.05 4.25 2.03
C ILE A 31 25.21 3.97 1.07
N PHE A 32 24.90 3.76 -0.22
CA PHE A 32 25.87 3.33 -1.23
C PHE A 32 26.14 4.40 -2.30
N GLU A 33 25.64 5.63 -2.10
CA GLU A 33 25.84 6.77 -3.04
C GLU A 33 25.50 6.39 -4.49
N SER A 34 24.36 5.72 -4.69
CA SER A 34 23.93 5.22 -6.00
C SER A 34 23.76 6.37 -6.99
N GLU A 35 24.36 6.25 -8.19
CA GLU A 35 24.26 7.28 -9.24
C GLU A 35 22.85 7.34 -9.86
N ASP A 36 22.07 6.25 -9.80
CA ASP A 36 20.72 6.15 -10.37
C ASP A 36 19.64 6.11 -9.28
N PHE A 37 19.44 7.26 -8.65
CA PHE A 37 18.43 7.47 -7.60
C PHE A 37 17.01 7.15 -8.08
N ALA A 38 16.69 7.50 -9.33
CA ALA A 38 15.36 7.36 -9.89
C ALA A 38 14.96 5.89 -10.03
N SER A 39 15.85 5.06 -10.57
CA SER A 39 15.64 3.62 -10.69
C SER A 39 15.53 2.94 -9.31
N ASP A 40 16.40 3.31 -8.37
CA ASP A 40 16.35 2.76 -7.01
C ASP A 40 15.02 3.10 -6.30
N TYR A 41 14.58 4.36 -6.35
CA TYR A 41 13.28 4.73 -5.80
C TYR A 41 12.11 4.08 -6.53
N ASN A 42 12.20 3.90 -7.85
CA ASN A 42 11.19 3.19 -8.61
C ASN A 42 11.02 1.75 -8.10
N PHE A 43 12.11 1.01 -7.92
CA PHE A 43 12.07 -0.34 -7.35
C PHE A 43 11.55 -0.32 -5.91
N GLY A 44 11.98 0.65 -5.10
CA GLY A 44 11.46 0.83 -3.73
C GLY A 44 9.94 0.97 -3.71
N LEU A 45 9.39 1.88 -4.51
CA LEU A 45 7.94 2.11 -4.62
C LEU A 45 7.20 0.90 -5.20
N LEU A 46 7.78 0.23 -6.20
CA LEU A 46 7.24 -0.98 -6.80
C LEU A 46 7.09 -2.09 -5.76
N PHE A 47 8.17 -2.42 -5.05
CA PHE A 47 8.14 -3.47 -4.04
C PHE A 47 7.28 -3.10 -2.83
N LEU A 48 7.20 -1.82 -2.48
CA LEU A 48 6.30 -1.33 -1.43
C LEU A 48 4.84 -1.53 -1.86
N GLY A 49 4.48 -1.18 -3.09
CA GLY A 49 3.15 -1.41 -3.65
C GLY A 49 2.76 -2.89 -3.72
N ILE A 50 3.70 -3.75 -4.13
CA ILE A 50 3.51 -5.21 -4.10
C ILE A 50 3.27 -5.67 -2.66
N GLY A 51 4.15 -5.30 -1.72
CA GLY A 51 4.04 -5.66 -0.31
C GLY A 51 2.69 -5.25 0.28
N LEU A 52 2.25 -4.02 0.01
CA LEU A 52 0.92 -3.54 0.43
C LEU A 52 -0.22 -4.33 -0.19
N SER A 53 -0.10 -4.79 -1.43
CA SER A 53 -1.12 -5.64 -2.06
C SER A 53 -1.29 -6.96 -1.31
N PHE A 54 -0.20 -7.56 -0.84
CA PHE A 54 -0.24 -8.78 -0.02
C PHE A 54 -0.86 -8.56 1.37
N THR A 55 -0.77 -7.36 1.93
CA THR A 55 -1.42 -7.04 3.23
C THR A 55 -2.92 -7.29 3.18
N SER A 56 -3.57 -7.03 2.05
CA SER A 56 -5.02 -7.21 1.88
C SER A 56 -5.50 -8.66 1.96
N LEU A 57 -4.58 -9.63 1.88
CA LEU A 57 -4.87 -11.07 2.00
C LEU A 57 -4.80 -11.55 3.46
N ALA A 58 -4.33 -10.70 4.38
CA ALA A 58 -4.18 -11.06 5.78
C ALA A 58 -5.56 -11.28 6.45
N ASP A 59 -5.58 -12.11 7.49
CA ASP A 59 -6.80 -12.31 8.27
C ASP A 59 -7.12 -11.05 9.09
N ILE A 60 -8.25 -10.44 8.77
CA ILE A 60 -8.74 -9.19 9.36
C ILE A 60 -9.58 -9.37 10.63
N LYS A 61 -9.85 -10.63 11.03
CA LYS A 61 -10.71 -10.91 12.20
C LYS A 61 -10.07 -10.53 13.52
N LYS A 62 -8.73 -10.49 13.58
CA LYS A 62 -7.99 -10.18 14.80
C LYS A 62 -7.94 -8.66 15.03
N ARG A 63 -8.48 -8.21 16.16
CA ARG A 63 -8.35 -6.81 16.58
C ARG A 63 -6.92 -6.49 16.97
N THR A 64 -6.49 -5.27 16.65
CA THR A 64 -5.18 -4.73 16.98
C THR A 64 -5.37 -3.42 17.73
N LYS A 65 -4.43 -3.06 18.62
CA LYS A 65 -4.49 -1.79 19.36
C LYS A 65 -4.55 -0.57 18.43
N LEU A 66 -3.90 -0.64 17.27
CA LEU A 66 -3.98 0.37 16.21
C LEU A 66 -5.38 0.40 15.58
N GLY A 67 -5.94 -0.77 15.28
CA GLY A 67 -7.29 -0.89 14.75
C GLY A 67 -8.35 -0.31 15.69
N ASP A 68 -8.26 -0.56 17.00
CA ASP A 68 -9.17 0.02 17.99
C ASP A 68 -9.08 1.55 18.01
N ARG A 69 -7.88 2.11 17.83
CA ARG A 69 -7.66 3.57 17.83
C ARG A 69 -8.20 4.25 16.58
N ILE A 70 -8.02 3.63 15.41
CA ILE A 70 -8.39 4.19 14.10
C ILE A 70 -9.86 3.88 13.78
N PHE A 71 -10.26 2.61 13.91
CA PHE A 71 -11.58 2.12 13.49
C PHE A 71 -12.61 2.04 14.63
N GLY A 72 -12.18 2.13 15.89
CA GLY A 72 -13.10 2.11 17.03
C GLY A 72 -14.03 3.32 17.12
N LYS A 73 -13.70 4.44 16.45
CA LYS A 73 -14.59 5.61 16.35
C LYS A 73 -15.04 5.83 14.91
N PRO A 74 -16.36 5.96 14.61
CA PRO A 74 -16.86 6.14 13.24
C PRO A 74 -16.30 7.39 12.56
N LYS A 75 -16.10 8.48 13.30
CA LYS A 75 -15.49 9.71 12.78
C LYS A 75 -14.04 9.49 12.31
N ASN A 76 -13.26 8.70 13.05
CA ASN A 76 -11.86 8.41 12.70
C ASN A 76 -11.77 7.46 11.51
N ALA A 77 -12.60 6.41 11.50
CA ALA A 77 -12.72 5.47 10.38
C ALA A 77 -13.06 6.20 9.06
N LYS A 78 -14.06 7.10 9.10
CA LYS A 78 -14.43 7.92 7.93
C LYS A 78 -13.28 8.81 7.45
N ARG A 79 -12.57 9.49 8.37
CA ARG A 79 -11.40 10.32 8.02
C ARG A 79 -10.28 9.49 7.40
N TRP A 80 -10.03 8.29 7.91
CA TRP A 80 -9.02 7.38 7.38
C TRP A 80 -9.33 6.92 5.95
N ILE A 81 -10.58 6.54 5.68
CA ILE A 81 -11.04 6.18 4.32
C ILE A 81 -10.84 7.37 3.36
N ILE A 82 -11.29 8.56 3.74
CA ILE A 82 -11.16 9.77 2.90
C ILE A 82 -9.68 10.06 2.62
N TYR A 83 -8.82 9.97 3.63
CA TYR A 83 -7.38 10.14 3.48
C TYR A 83 -6.80 9.17 2.45
N LEU A 84 -7.10 7.87 2.58
CA LEU A 84 -6.61 6.86 1.63
C LEU A 84 -7.15 7.09 0.21
N SER A 85 -8.43 7.46 0.07
CA SER A 85 -9.02 7.76 -1.24
C SER A 85 -8.35 8.95 -1.92
N ILE A 86 -8.08 10.04 -1.17
CA ILE A 86 -7.36 11.21 -1.69
C ILE A 86 -5.92 10.81 -2.06
N LEU A 87 -5.25 10.03 -1.21
CA LEU A 87 -3.89 9.56 -1.47
C LEU A 87 -3.80 8.72 -2.75
N ILE A 88 -4.76 7.82 -2.99
CA ILE A 88 -4.85 7.04 -4.23
C ILE A 88 -4.93 7.99 -5.44
N VAL A 89 -5.85 8.97 -5.41
CA VAL A 89 -6.01 9.93 -6.52
C VAL A 89 -4.71 10.70 -6.77
N ILE A 90 -4.04 11.17 -5.72
CA ILE A 90 -2.76 11.89 -5.84
C ILE A 90 -1.69 10.98 -6.46
N ILE A 91 -1.52 9.76 -5.95
CA ILE A 91 -0.49 8.83 -6.42
C ILE A 91 -0.70 8.44 -7.89
N PHE A 92 -1.94 8.14 -8.29
CA PHE A 92 -2.24 7.82 -9.69
C PHE A 92 -2.07 9.03 -10.60
N THR A 93 -2.50 10.22 -10.16
CA THR A 93 -2.33 11.45 -10.95
C THR A 93 -0.84 11.72 -11.15
N LEU A 94 -0.02 11.58 -10.11
CA LEU A 94 1.44 11.72 -10.20
C LEU A 94 2.05 10.65 -11.11
N GLY A 95 1.69 9.37 -10.94
CA GLY A 95 2.21 8.28 -11.76
C GLY A 95 1.89 8.43 -13.24
N ILE A 96 0.67 8.86 -13.57
CA ILE A 96 0.27 9.16 -14.97
C ILE A 96 1.02 10.39 -15.49
N PHE A 97 1.12 11.44 -14.67
CA PHE A 97 1.82 12.67 -15.04
C PHE A 97 3.30 12.41 -15.34
N THR A 98 3.99 11.68 -14.46
CA THR A 98 5.39 11.33 -14.65
C THR A 98 5.60 10.34 -15.80
N MET A 99 4.63 9.48 -16.11
CA MET A 99 4.76 8.55 -17.24
C MET A 99 4.65 9.25 -18.60
N PHE A 100 3.72 10.21 -18.75
CA PHE A 100 3.32 10.74 -20.07
C PHE A 100 3.65 12.21 -20.31
N PHE A 101 3.75 13.04 -19.26
CA PHE A 101 3.85 14.49 -19.41
C PHE A 101 5.23 15.06 -19.06
N THR A 102 6.09 14.28 -18.40
CA THR A 102 7.45 14.71 -18.09
C THR A 102 8.41 14.49 -19.27
N LYS A 103 9.38 15.41 -19.41
CA LYS A 103 10.52 15.24 -20.32
C LYS A 103 11.77 14.73 -19.61
N HIS A 104 11.80 14.79 -18.28
CA HIS A 104 12.93 14.33 -17.48
C HIS A 104 12.89 12.80 -17.35
N GLN A 105 13.94 12.14 -17.83
CA GLN A 105 14.04 10.67 -17.86
C GLN A 105 13.87 10.07 -16.45
N GLU A 106 14.54 10.65 -15.44
CA GLU A 106 14.45 10.23 -14.04
C GLU A 106 13.00 10.17 -13.51
N LEU A 107 12.20 11.20 -13.82
CA LEU A 107 10.79 11.23 -13.38
C LEU A 107 9.98 10.13 -14.08
N LYS A 108 10.28 9.86 -15.34
CA LYS A 108 9.61 8.82 -16.11
C LYS A 108 9.93 7.44 -15.58
N ASP A 109 11.15 7.21 -15.12
CA ASP A 109 11.59 5.92 -14.58
C ASP A 109 10.87 5.58 -13.26
N ILE A 110 10.47 6.59 -12.46
CA ILE A 110 9.71 6.41 -11.19
C ILE A 110 8.21 6.09 -11.42
N SER A 111 7.69 6.31 -12.62
CA SER A 111 6.25 6.24 -12.91
C SER A 111 5.62 4.88 -12.58
N VAL A 112 6.29 3.79 -12.95
CA VAL A 112 5.78 2.42 -12.74
C VAL A 112 5.65 2.12 -11.25
N GLY A 113 6.65 2.47 -10.46
CA GLY A 113 6.65 2.30 -9.01
C GLY A 113 5.52 3.07 -8.34
N LEU A 114 5.26 4.32 -8.77
CA LEU A 114 4.10 5.10 -8.30
C LEU A 114 2.77 4.41 -8.63
N LEU A 115 2.60 3.90 -9.85
CA LEU A 115 1.36 3.21 -10.25
C LEU A 115 1.15 1.93 -9.44
N VAL A 116 2.20 1.12 -9.26
CA VAL A 116 2.15 -0.12 -8.47
C VAL A 116 1.88 0.18 -7.00
N LEU A 117 2.48 1.25 -6.45
CA LEU A 117 2.15 1.75 -5.11
C LEU A 117 0.66 2.11 -5.00
N GLY A 118 0.12 2.83 -5.99
CA GLY A 118 -1.30 3.16 -6.05
C GLY A 118 -2.20 1.92 -5.97
N ILE A 119 -1.86 0.86 -6.71
CA ILE A 119 -2.55 -0.44 -6.67
C ILE A 119 -2.48 -1.05 -5.26
N GLY A 120 -1.31 -1.03 -4.62
CA GLY A 120 -1.14 -1.52 -3.25
C GLY A 120 -2.01 -0.77 -2.24
N ILE A 121 -2.12 0.56 -2.37
CA ILE A 121 -2.97 1.38 -1.51
C ILE A 121 -4.46 1.09 -1.74
N ILE A 122 -4.88 0.79 -2.98
CA ILE A 122 -6.26 0.33 -3.26
C ILE A 122 -6.55 -0.98 -2.51
N GLY A 123 -5.63 -1.95 -2.54
CA GLY A 123 -5.76 -3.20 -1.79
C GLY A 123 -5.91 -2.96 -0.29
N LEU A 124 -5.06 -2.07 0.26
CA LEU A 124 -5.13 -1.64 1.65
C LEU A 124 -6.46 -0.93 2.00
N LEU A 125 -6.97 -0.08 1.13
CA LEU A 125 -8.27 0.58 1.32
C LEU A 125 -9.40 -0.45 1.41
N ARG A 126 -9.44 -1.42 0.50
CA ARG A 126 -10.43 -2.50 0.51
C ARG A 126 -10.38 -3.27 1.83
N MET A 127 -9.19 -3.70 2.26
CA MET A 127 -9.00 -4.40 3.53
C MET A 127 -9.50 -3.57 4.72
N ASN A 128 -9.18 -2.27 4.76
CA ASN A 128 -9.63 -1.38 5.83
C ASN A 128 -11.16 -1.23 5.87
N LEU A 129 -11.83 -1.21 4.73
CA LEU A 129 -13.31 -1.19 4.69
C LEU A 129 -13.90 -2.46 5.32
N GLU A 130 -13.33 -3.63 5.04
CA GLU A 130 -13.77 -4.90 5.63
C GLU A 130 -13.48 -4.95 7.15
N ILE A 131 -12.33 -4.41 7.59
CA ILE A 131 -12.03 -4.24 9.02
C ILE A 131 -13.08 -3.34 9.67
N ILE A 132 -13.39 -2.17 9.09
CA ILE A 132 -14.36 -1.22 9.64
C ILE A 132 -15.73 -1.86 9.82
N LYS A 133 -16.18 -2.68 8.86
CA LYS A 133 -17.44 -3.46 8.97
C LYS A 133 -17.45 -4.44 10.14
N THR A 134 -16.27 -4.88 10.59
CA THR A 134 -16.10 -5.74 11.77
C THR A 134 -16.13 -4.94 13.08
N TYR A 135 -15.79 -3.65 13.04
CA TYR A 135 -15.87 -2.74 14.20
C TYR A 135 -17.24 -2.10 14.37
N GLN A 136 -17.94 -1.81 13.26
CA GLN A 136 -19.16 -1.02 13.23
C GLN A 136 -20.18 -1.76 12.35
N GLU A 137 -21.16 -2.40 12.98
CA GLU A 137 -22.18 -3.17 12.26
C GLU A 137 -23.06 -2.30 11.36
N ASP A 138 -23.21 -1.01 11.69
CA ASP A 138 -23.98 -0.04 10.91
C ASP A 138 -23.47 0.13 9.47
N TRP A 139 -22.20 -0.21 9.21
CA TRP A 139 -21.56 -0.11 7.89
C TRP A 139 -21.65 -1.42 7.08
N LYS A 140 -22.36 -2.43 7.58
CA LYS A 140 -22.62 -3.69 6.87
C LYS A 140 -23.74 -3.57 5.82
N LYS A 141 -24.51 -2.47 5.81
CA LYS A 141 -25.58 -2.21 4.84
C LYS A 141 -25.06 -2.02 3.42
#